data_AF-A0A409VWS4-F1
#
_entry.id   AF-A0A409VWS4-F1
#
_cell.length_a   1.000
_cell.length_b   1.000
_cell.length_c   1.000
_cell.angle_alpha   90.00
_cell.angle_beta   90.00
_cell.angle_gamma   90.00
#
_symmetry.space_group_name_H-M   'P 1'
#
loop_
_entity.id
_entity.type
_entity.pdbx_description
1 polymer ?
#
loop_
_entity_poly.entity_id
_entity_poly.type
_entity_poly.pdbx_seq_one_letter_code
_entity_poly.pdbx_strand_id
1 'polypeptide(L)'
;MGINGLWDLIKPASTECELSQLSDIHGYSFTKRGDRILVVGVDISVIMDECMAAVCSAGLYEHCEGGPLRTFFYKLCKFLKSPIIPVFVFDGQDRPKFKRGKSINPKVPWWTEPCQSLIESFGFFFHQAPGEAEAELALLNQIGKIDAIITSDSDSFVFGACHVLRSIPKSDGRYTSYRSNIIKNNPDVSLSRGGFLLIALMSGGDYSKGVRDCGGATSLGLAKCGFGDSLFSAFETLNDIDLEEFLSRWICEVIEELRSNSHGFLSSKKPRLALQICSDFLQLDIVNLYRKPIISSIDSLPGDGVWFSREPSIEKIGQFCVQSLGWRTLDVLSQNLINTLWEGVFLRLLVSTASTYNSEMKTFSNEVFCVDAQKIQFKRRARRSEHWARISINTASLLLSLNMGNIQKIENQYLTLKIWLPSSYLPTTSILPHSTKPSNAQALISSGQHIESYNPQATSHALRKRKRATVEIINPEVIEISD
;
A
#
# COMPACT_ATOMS: atom_id res chain seq x y z
N MET A 1 1.45 -0.11 17.29
CA MET A 1 0.52 1.02 17.22
C MET A 1 -0.87 0.42 17.32
N GLY A 2 -1.71 0.96 18.20
CA GLY A 2 -3.05 0.46 18.48
C GLY A 2 -3.11 -0.66 19.51
N ILE A 3 -4.23 -1.40 19.48
CA ILE A 3 -4.53 -2.56 20.33
C ILE A 3 -3.38 -3.57 20.47
N ASN A 4 -3.01 -3.85 21.71
CA ASN A 4 -1.94 -4.79 22.03
C ASN A 4 -2.25 -6.22 21.55
N GLY A 5 -1.38 -6.77 20.70
CA GLY A 5 -1.46 -8.16 20.24
C GLY A 5 -2.57 -8.46 19.22
N LEU A 6 -3.33 -7.46 18.76
CA LEU A 6 -4.47 -7.70 17.87
C LEU A 6 -4.05 -8.37 16.55
N TRP A 7 -2.95 -7.93 15.95
CA TRP A 7 -2.46 -8.48 14.68
C TRP A 7 -2.21 -9.98 14.70
N ASP A 8 -1.75 -10.52 15.84
CA ASP A 8 -1.52 -11.95 16.01
C ASP A 8 -2.85 -12.71 16.13
N LEU A 9 -3.85 -12.11 16.77
CA LEU A 9 -5.20 -12.68 16.91
C LEU A 9 -5.91 -12.79 15.56
N ILE A 10 -5.81 -11.75 14.71
CA ILE A 10 -6.51 -11.72 13.42
C ILE A 10 -5.71 -12.32 12.25
N LYS A 11 -4.46 -12.74 12.49
CA LYS A 11 -3.58 -13.35 11.50
C LYS A 11 -4.22 -14.53 10.73
N PRO A 12 -5.00 -15.44 11.35
CA PRO A 12 -5.66 -16.54 10.63
C PRO A 12 -6.64 -16.08 9.54
N ALA A 13 -7.16 -14.85 9.64
CA ALA A 13 -8.10 -14.26 8.69
C ALA A 13 -7.42 -13.33 7.66
N SER A 14 -6.09 -13.42 7.52
CA SER A 14 -5.30 -12.54 6.67
C SER A 14 -4.77 -13.21 5.41
N THR A 15 -4.50 -12.43 4.38
CA THR A 15 -3.86 -12.89 3.14
C THR A 15 -2.69 -11.98 2.76
N GLU A 16 -1.64 -12.53 2.15
CA GLU A 16 -0.57 -11.70 1.58
C GLU A 16 -0.94 -11.27 0.16
N CYS A 17 -0.74 -9.98 -0.17
CA CYS A 17 -0.96 -9.45 -1.50
C CYS A 17 0.06 -8.37 -1.88
N GLU A 18 0.15 -8.09 -3.18
CA GLU A 18 0.79 -6.90 -3.75
C GLU A 18 -0.27 -5.86 -4.13
N LEU A 19 0.08 -4.58 -4.18
CA LEU A 19 -0.86 -3.51 -4.59
C LEU A 19 -1.40 -3.73 -6.01
N SER A 20 -0.61 -4.34 -6.89
CA SER A 20 -1.00 -4.71 -8.25
C SER A 20 -2.14 -5.72 -8.31
N GLN A 21 -2.34 -6.50 -7.25
CA GLN A 21 -3.35 -7.57 -7.16
C GLN A 21 -4.64 -7.10 -6.47
N LEU A 22 -4.70 -5.84 -6.00
CA LEU A 22 -5.86 -5.34 -5.30
C LEU A 22 -7.11 -5.29 -6.17
N SER A 23 -6.97 -5.03 -7.47
CA SER A 23 -8.11 -5.08 -8.41
C SER A 23 -8.80 -6.43 -8.36
N ASP A 24 -8.02 -7.51 -8.40
CA ASP A 24 -8.54 -8.88 -8.43
C ASP A 24 -9.27 -9.20 -7.12
N ILE A 25 -8.75 -8.73 -5.98
CA ILE A 25 -9.36 -8.89 -4.65
C ILE A 25 -10.71 -8.17 -4.54
N HIS A 26 -10.84 -7.02 -5.21
CA HIS A 26 -12.08 -6.25 -5.28
C HIS A 26 -13.01 -6.71 -6.43
N GLY A 27 -12.62 -7.73 -7.21
CA GLY A 27 -13.40 -8.25 -8.32
C GLY A 27 -13.41 -7.34 -9.55
N TYR A 28 -12.49 -6.39 -9.62
CA TYR A 28 -12.28 -5.55 -10.79
C TYR A 28 -11.14 -6.09 -11.63
N SER A 29 -11.22 -5.95 -12.95
CA SER A 29 -10.13 -6.30 -13.84
C SER A 29 -9.66 -5.02 -14.53
N PHE A 30 -8.37 -4.68 -14.43
CA PHE A 30 -7.77 -3.59 -15.22
C PHE A 30 -7.88 -3.79 -16.75
N THR A 31 -8.48 -4.90 -17.21
CA THR A 31 -8.58 -5.28 -18.62
C THR A 31 -9.57 -4.45 -19.42
N LYS A 32 -10.40 -3.59 -18.82
CA LYS A 32 -11.31 -2.70 -19.54
C LYS A 32 -11.02 -1.22 -19.24
N ARG A 33 -10.64 -0.47 -20.27
CA ARG A 33 -10.68 1.00 -20.26
C ARG A 33 -12.06 1.45 -19.76
N GLY A 34 -12.09 2.18 -18.66
CA GLY A 34 -13.32 2.66 -18.02
C GLY A 34 -13.65 2.02 -16.68
N ASP A 35 -12.94 0.96 -16.27
CA ASP A 35 -13.08 0.41 -14.91
C ASP A 35 -12.44 1.35 -13.87
N ARG A 36 -13.13 1.51 -12.72
CA ARG A 36 -12.73 2.38 -11.60
C ARG A 36 -11.34 1.99 -11.09
N ILE A 37 -10.40 2.94 -11.08
CA ILE A 37 -9.11 2.79 -10.40
C ILE A 37 -9.36 2.80 -8.90
N LEU A 38 -8.75 1.85 -8.17
CA LEU A 38 -8.92 1.77 -6.73
C LEU A 38 -8.30 2.98 -6.03
N VAL A 39 -9.08 3.58 -5.15
CA VAL A 39 -8.61 4.67 -4.28
C VAL A 39 -8.18 4.06 -2.95
N VAL A 40 -6.95 4.35 -2.52
CA VAL A 40 -6.37 3.77 -1.31
C VAL A 40 -6.01 4.89 -0.35
N GLY A 41 -6.62 4.90 0.83
CA GLY A 41 -6.25 5.81 1.90
C GLY A 41 -4.93 5.39 2.54
N VAL A 42 -4.07 6.34 2.86
CA VAL A 42 -2.75 6.08 3.44
C VAL A 42 -2.58 6.94 4.68
N ASP A 43 -2.31 6.29 5.81
CA ASP A 43 -1.95 6.96 7.05
C ASP A 43 -0.52 7.51 6.95
N ILE A 44 -0.37 8.84 6.85
CA ILE A 44 0.94 9.45 6.64
C ILE A 44 1.83 9.36 7.88
N SER A 45 1.24 9.42 9.08
CA SER A 45 1.97 9.37 10.35
C SER A 45 2.68 8.03 10.48
N VAL A 46 1.99 6.92 10.16
CA VAL A 46 2.59 5.59 10.09
C VAL A 46 3.71 5.51 9.05
N ILE A 47 3.47 6.03 7.85
CA ILE A 47 4.47 5.98 6.76
C ILE A 47 5.74 6.75 7.14
N MET A 48 5.58 7.92 7.77
CA MET A 48 6.70 8.75 8.20
C MET A 48 7.44 8.16 9.39
N ASP A 49 6.74 7.55 10.35
CA ASP A 49 7.38 6.80 11.45
C ASP A 49 8.26 5.67 10.91
N GLU A 50 7.78 4.93 9.90
CA GLU A 50 8.59 3.91 9.21
C GLU A 50 9.80 4.52 8.49
N CYS A 51 9.65 5.67 7.84
CA CYS A 51 10.75 6.37 7.18
C CYS A 51 11.81 6.84 8.18
N MET A 52 11.39 7.41 9.31
CA MET A 52 12.26 7.82 10.42
C MET A 52 13.00 6.61 11.00
N ALA A 53 12.29 5.53 11.28
CA ALA A 53 12.88 4.30 11.82
C ALA A 53 13.91 3.67 10.85
N ALA A 54 13.64 3.70 9.55
CA ALA A 54 14.57 3.22 8.53
C ALA A 54 15.89 4.02 8.51
N VAL A 55 15.82 5.34 8.67
CA VAL A 55 17.01 6.20 8.71
C VAL A 55 17.78 6.02 10.01
N CYS A 56 17.08 5.95 11.15
CA CYS A 56 17.70 5.74 12.46
C CYS A 56 18.41 4.39 12.53
N SER A 57 17.78 3.31 12.05
CA SER A 57 18.38 1.97 12.04
C SER A 57 19.60 1.83 11.11
N ALA A 58 19.69 2.69 10.07
CA ALA A 58 20.85 2.74 9.19
C ALA A 58 22.00 3.61 9.74
N GLY A 59 21.84 4.28 10.88
CA GLY A 59 22.83 5.23 11.41
C GLY A 59 23.00 6.49 10.55
N LEU A 60 22.03 6.78 9.69
CA LEU A 60 22.13 7.82 8.64
C LEU A 60 21.46 9.14 9.03
N TYR A 61 20.95 9.27 10.26
CA TYR A 61 20.17 10.43 10.69
C TYR A 61 20.97 11.74 10.64
N GLU A 62 22.28 11.69 10.95
CA GLU A 62 23.18 12.86 10.95
C GLU A 62 23.95 13.06 9.64
N HIS A 63 23.94 12.08 8.72
CA HIS A 63 24.86 12.05 7.57
C HIS A 63 24.19 11.93 6.20
N CYS A 64 22.87 11.78 6.13
CA CYS A 64 22.14 11.66 4.87
C CYS A 64 21.34 12.94 4.58
N GLU A 65 21.78 13.74 3.62
CA GLU A 65 20.98 14.85 3.09
C GLU A 65 19.60 14.31 2.62
N GLY A 66 18.53 14.93 3.12
CA GLY A 66 17.15 14.53 2.89
C GLY A 66 16.59 13.43 3.79
N GLY A 67 17.44 12.68 4.49
CA GLY A 67 17.07 11.74 5.56
C GLY A 67 15.73 11.00 5.35
N PRO A 68 14.72 11.19 6.23
CA PRO A 68 13.41 10.53 6.13
C PRO A 68 12.63 10.86 4.84
N LEU A 69 12.75 12.10 4.33
CA LEU A 69 12.07 12.54 3.11
C LEU A 69 12.57 11.79 1.88
N ARG A 70 13.84 11.37 1.88
CA ARG A 70 14.39 10.52 0.81
C ARG A 70 13.74 9.14 0.79
N THR A 71 13.56 8.53 1.96
CA THR A 71 12.85 7.24 2.06
C THR A 71 11.38 7.40 1.66
N PHE A 72 10.75 8.52 2.04
CA PHE A 72 9.38 8.84 1.62
C PHE A 72 9.26 9.00 0.10
N PHE A 73 10.19 9.72 -0.54
CA PHE A 73 10.26 9.83 -2.01
C PHE A 73 10.27 8.45 -2.69
N TYR A 74 11.11 7.52 -2.22
CA TYR A 74 11.15 6.17 -2.80
C TYR A 74 9.86 5.38 -2.56
N LYS A 75 9.15 5.60 -1.45
CA LYS A 75 7.81 5.02 -1.23
C LYS A 75 6.80 5.59 -2.23
N LEU A 76 6.81 6.89 -2.50
CA LEU A 76 5.95 7.50 -3.53
C LEU A 76 6.23 6.94 -4.94
N CYS A 77 7.50 6.74 -5.28
CA CYS A 77 7.88 6.06 -6.53
C CYS A 77 7.32 4.64 -6.62
N LYS A 78 7.22 3.90 -5.50
CA LYS A 78 6.58 2.57 -5.48
C LYS A 78 5.06 2.67 -5.69
N PHE A 79 4.41 3.68 -5.11
CA PHE A 79 2.98 3.92 -5.37
C PHE A 79 2.71 4.27 -6.83
N LEU A 80 3.57 5.04 -7.49
CA LEU A 80 3.44 5.33 -8.93
C LEU A 80 3.50 4.07 -9.82
N LYS A 81 4.21 3.04 -9.38
CA LYS A 81 4.30 1.75 -10.10
C LYS A 81 3.06 0.88 -9.91
N SER A 82 2.15 1.27 -9.01
CA SER A 82 0.93 0.53 -8.70
C SER A 82 -0.28 1.22 -9.32
N PRO A 83 -1.27 0.48 -9.81
CA PRO A 83 -2.44 1.06 -10.48
C PRO A 83 -3.50 1.53 -9.46
N ILE A 84 -3.11 2.39 -8.53
CA ILE A 84 -3.98 2.91 -7.46
C ILE A 84 -3.97 4.44 -7.45
N ILE A 85 -4.95 5.03 -6.78
CA ILE A 85 -4.97 6.46 -6.45
C ILE A 85 -4.75 6.57 -4.93
N PRO A 86 -3.52 6.86 -4.48
CA PRO A 86 -3.26 7.04 -3.06
C PRO A 86 -3.78 8.40 -2.57
N VAL A 87 -4.44 8.38 -1.42
CA VAL A 87 -4.92 9.56 -0.69
C VAL A 87 -4.28 9.55 0.70
N PHE A 88 -3.37 10.47 0.95
CA PHE A 88 -2.65 10.56 2.22
C PHE A 88 -3.45 11.36 3.24
N VAL A 89 -3.83 10.74 4.35
CA VAL A 89 -4.61 11.40 5.41
C VAL A 89 -3.67 11.85 6.51
N PHE A 90 -3.76 13.13 6.87
CA PHE A 90 -2.98 13.80 7.91
C PHE A 90 -3.81 13.97 9.18
N ASP A 91 -3.16 13.86 10.34
CA ASP A 91 -3.78 14.13 11.64
C ASP A 91 -4.15 15.60 11.81
N GLY A 92 -5.33 15.86 12.36
CA GLY A 92 -5.87 17.17 12.65
C GLY A 92 -5.46 17.76 13.99
N GLN A 93 -5.94 18.98 14.24
CA GLN A 93 -5.66 19.73 15.46
C GLN A 93 -6.47 19.22 16.66
N ASP A 94 -7.66 18.64 16.40
CA ASP A 94 -8.58 18.18 17.44
C ASP A 94 -8.32 16.72 17.84
N ARG A 95 -7.14 16.19 17.54
CA ARG A 95 -6.72 14.87 18.02
C ARG A 95 -6.68 14.83 19.57
N PRO A 96 -6.97 13.69 20.21
CA PRO A 96 -6.93 13.57 21.66
C PRO A 96 -5.58 14.03 22.24
N LYS A 97 -5.62 14.80 23.34
CA LYS A 97 -4.40 15.38 23.95
C LYS A 97 -3.53 14.36 24.68
N PHE A 98 -4.09 13.20 25.02
CA PHE A 98 -3.44 12.12 25.74
C PHE A 98 -3.63 10.81 24.98
N LYS A 99 -2.52 10.15 24.63
CA LYS A 99 -2.49 8.85 23.97
C LYS A 99 -1.29 8.06 24.48
N ARG A 100 -1.48 6.76 24.73
CA ARG A 100 -0.46 5.82 25.23
C ARG A 100 0.24 6.27 26.52
N GLY A 101 -0.52 6.90 27.41
CA GLY A 101 0.01 7.44 28.68
C GLY A 101 0.99 8.62 28.50
N LYS A 102 0.98 9.29 27.35
CA LYS A 102 1.78 10.48 27.07
C LYS A 102 0.88 11.61 26.56
N SER A 103 1.24 12.85 26.91
CA SER A 103 0.64 14.02 26.26
C SER A 103 1.18 14.13 24.84
N ILE A 104 0.29 14.31 23.87
CA ILE A 104 0.66 14.46 22.46
C ILE A 104 1.14 15.89 22.24
N ASN A 105 2.27 16.03 21.54
CA ASN A 105 2.78 17.34 21.14
C ASN A 105 1.80 17.98 20.15
N PRO A 106 1.23 19.17 20.43
CA PRO A 106 0.29 19.84 19.52
C PRO A 106 0.99 20.41 18.28
N LYS A 107 2.32 20.57 18.29
CA LYS A 107 3.05 21.14 17.15
C LYS A 107 2.91 20.26 15.91
N VAL A 108 2.65 20.91 14.79
CA VAL A 108 2.66 20.28 13.47
C VAL A 108 4.08 19.73 13.22
N PRO A 109 4.22 18.47 12.79
CA PRO A 109 5.52 17.90 12.45
C PRO A 109 6.23 18.70 11.35
N TRP A 110 7.55 18.86 11.46
CA TRP A 110 8.37 19.61 10.49
C TRP A 110 8.26 19.07 9.05
N TRP A 111 7.93 17.79 8.90
CA TRP A 111 7.83 17.11 7.61
C TRP A 111 6.46 17.28 6.93
N THR A 112 5.45 17.85 7.60
CA THR A 112 4.09 17.95 7.08
C THR A 112 4.03 18.73 5.76
N GLU A 113 4.54 19.95 5.73
CA GLU A 113 4.54 20.79 4.51
C GLU A 113 5.41 20.20 3.38
N PRO A 114 6.68 19.75 3.63
CA PRO A 114 7.47 19.07 2.60
C PRO A 114 6.77 17.84 2.02
N CYS A 115 6.12 17.03 2.85
CA CYS A 115 5.41 15.84 2.39
C CYS A 115 4.17 16.21 1.57
N GLN A 116 3.37 17.20 1.98
CA GLN A 116 2.22 17.68 1.20
C GLN A 116 2.64 18.16 -0.19
N SER A 117 3.65 19.03 -0.26
CA SER A 117 4.20 19.53 -1.52
C SER A 117 4.69 18.39 -2.43
N LEU A 118 5.36 17.39 -1.86
CA LEU A 118 5.84 16.24 -2.61
C LEU A 118 4.69 15.34 -3.10
N ILE A 119 3.70 15.05 -2.25
CA ILE A 119 2.51 14.26 -2.60
C ILE A 119 1.79 14.88 -3.79
N GLU A 120 1.54 16.19 -3.76
CA GLU A 120 0.92 16.92 -4.87
C GLU A 120 1.77 16.88 -6.13
N SER A 121 3.09 17.04 -5.99
CA SER A 121 4.04 16.98 -7.11
C SER A 121 4.02 15.60 -7.80
N PHE A 122 3.72 14.53 -7.06
CA PHE A 122 3.53 13.18 -7.60
C PHE A 122 2.15 12.96 -8.26
N GLY A 123 1.25 13.95 -8.25
CA GLY A 123 -0.11 13.80 -8.75
C GLY A 123 -1.00 12.96 -7.83
N PHE A 124 -0.63 12.88 -6.55
CA PHE A 124 -1.42 12.22 -5.51
C PHE A 124 -2.22 13.24 -4.70
N PHE A 125 -3.10 12.74 -3.83
CA PHE A 125 -3.96 13.58 -3.02
C PHE A 125 -3.57 13.47 -1.56
N PHE A 126 -3.81 14.54 -0.82
CA PHE A 126 -3.87 14.48 0.62
C PHE A 126 -5.22 14.99 1.12
N HIS A 127 -5.57 14.57 2.34
CA HIS A 127 -6.75 15.00 3.07
C HIS A 127 -6.35 15.30 4.51
N GLN A 128 -6.94 16.34 5.08
CA GLN A 128 -6.68 16.75 6.45
C GLN A 128 -7.84 16.27 7.33
N ALA A 129 -7.58 15.30 8.21
CA ALA A 129 -8.57 14.88 9.20
C ALA A 129 -8.81 16.01 10.22
N PRO A 130 -10.01 16.11 10.81
CA PRO A 130 -10.25 17.02 11.93
C PRO A 130 -9.61 16.53 13.23
N GLY A 131 -9.71 15.22 13.50
CA GLY A 131 -9.10 14.53 14.63
C GLY A 131 -7.96 13.60 14.20
N GLU A 132 -8.14 12.30 14.41
CA GLU A 132 -7.12 11.28 14.08
C GLU A 132 -7.28 10.74 12.66
N ALA A 133 -6.16 10.56 11.97
CA ALA A 133 -6.14 10.08 10.60
C ALA A 133 -6.74 8.67 10.48
N GLU A 134 -6.48 7.76 11.43
CA GLU A 134 -7.04 6.40 11.37
C GLU A 134 -8.57 6.35 11.47
N ALA A 135 -9.17 7.27 12.24
CA ALA A 135 -10.62 7.36 12.37
C ALA A 135 -11.27 7.92 11.10
N GLU A 136 -10.67 8.96 10.53
CA GLU A 136 -11.11 9.54 9.26
C GLU A 136 -10.97 8.54 8.10
N LEU A 137 -9.86 7.80 8.05
CA LEU A 137 -9.64 6.73 7.08
C LEU A 137 -10.70 5.62 7.19
N ALA A 138 -11.05 5.22 8.42
CA ALA A 138 -12.10 4.24 8.65
C ALA A 138 -13.46 4.74 8.15
N LEU A 139 -13.82 5.99 8.41
CA LEU A 139 -15.04 6.62 7.87
C LEU A 139 -15.05 6.59 6.34
N LEU A 140 -13.97 7.10 5.71
CA LEU A 140 -13.84 7.16 4.25
C LEU A 140 -13.96 5.78 3.60
N ASN A 141 -13.45 4.74 4.26
CA ASN A 141 -13.55 3.37 3.77
C ASN A 141 -14.95 2.79 3.96
N GLN A 142 -15.60 3.09 5.09
CA GLN A 142 -16.96 2.64 5.38
C GLN A 142 -17.99 3.20 4.39
N ILE A 143 -17.84 4.48 4.01
CA ILE A 143 -18.74 5.13 3.04
C ILE A 143 -18.35 4.87 1.57
N GLY A 144 -17.28 4.12 1.31
CA GLY A 144 -16.85 3.72 -0.04
C GLY A 144 -16.12 4.80 -0.84
N LYS A 145 -15.69 5.91 -0.22
CA LYS A 145 -14.84 6.92 -0.86
C LYS A 145 -13.42 6.41 -1.10
N ILE A 146 -12.91 5.56 -0.21
CA ILE A 146 -11.70 4.76 -0.44
C ILE A 146 -12.02 3.26 -0.36
N ASP A 147 -11.28 2.47 -1.13
CA ASP A 147 -11.48 1.03 -1.27
C ASP A 147 -10.69 0.23 -0.21
N ALA A 148 -9.53 0.74 0.20
CA ALA A 148 -8.68 0.13 1.23
C ALA A 148 -7.86 1.18 1.98
N ILE A 149 -7.35 0.83 3.16
CA ILE A 149 -6.52 1.67 4.02
C ILE A 149 -5.14 1.04 4.17
N ILE A 150 -4.06 1.79 3.94
CA ILE A 150 -2.70 1.41 4.31
C ILE A 150 -2.38 2.03 5.67
N THR A 151 -2.31 1.18 6.70
CA THR A 151 -1.88 1.58 8.05
C THR A 151 -1.28 0.38 8.79
N SER A 152 -0.49 0.67 9.82
CA SER A 152 0.01 -0.31 10.79
C SER A 152 -0.67 -0.19 12.14
N ASP A 153 -1.53 0.82 12.30
CA ASP A 153 -2.36 1.01 13.48
C ASP A 153 -3.61 0.13 13.39
N SER A 154 -3.85 -0.67 14.43
CA SER A 154 -4.99 -1.58 14.46
C SER A 154 -6.28 -0.91 14.94
N ASP A 155 -6.21 0.31 15.48
CA ASP A 155 -7.38 1.03 15.99
C ASP A 155 -8.37 1.38 14.87
N SER A 156 -7.91 1.40 13.61
CA SER A 156 -8.76 1.53 12.41
C SER A 156 -9.93 0.55 12.39
N PHE A 157 -9.76 -0.69 12.89
CA PHE A 157 -10.85 -1.67 12.95
C PHE A 157 -11.92 -1.30 13.98
N VAL A 158 -11.55 -0.70 15.10
CA VAL A 158 -12.50 -0.21 16.11
C VAL A 158 -13.31 0.95 15.55
N PHE A 159 -12.68 1.81 14.75
CA PHE A 159 -13.34 2.91 14.04
C PHE A 159 -14.24 2.46 12.89
N GLY A 160 -14.15 1.20 12.46
CA GLY A 160 -15.05 0.63 11.44
C GLY A 160 -14.40 0.36 10.07
N ALA A 161 -13.07 0.33 9.99
CA ALA A 161 -12.36 -0.01 8.75
C ALA A 161 -12.81 -1.37 8.17
N CYS A 162 -13.09 -1.39 6.88
CA CYS A 162 -13.56 -2.58 6.16
C CYS A 162 -12.41 -3.36 5.50
N HIS A 163 -11.39 -2.67 5.00
CA HIS A 163 -10.24 -3.30 4.34
C HIS A 163 -8.94 -2.57 4.69
N VAL A 164 -8.06 -3.26 5.43
CA VAL A 164 -6.78 -2.73 5.90
C VAL A 164 -5.62 -3.51 5.30
N LEU A 165 -4.62 -2.80 4.82
CA LEU A 165 -3.38 -3.29 4.23
C LEU A 165 -2.22 -2.89 5.14
N ARG A 166 -1.62 -3.86 5.80
CA ARG A 166 -0.47 -3.64 6.67
C ARG A 166 0.82 -3.93 5.92
N SER A 167 1.77 -3.00 5.93
CA SER A 167 3.08 -3.22 5.30
C SER A 167 3.83 -4.36 5.99
N ILE A 168 4.43 -5.27 5.20
CA ILE A 168 5.29 -6.33 5.73
C ILE A 168 6.74 -5.82 5.72
N PRO A 169 7.39 -5.66 6.88
CA PRO A 169 8.77 -5.17 6.96
C PRO A 169 9.74 -6.01 6.14
N LYS A 170 10.71 -5.36 5.49
CA LYS A 170 11.74 -6.00 4.64
C LYS A 170 11.20 -6.77 3.42
N SER A 171 9.90 -6.74 3.16
CA SER A 171 9.32 -7.23 1.92
C SER A 171 9.29 -6.09 0.89
N ASP A 172 9.66 -6.37 -0.35
CA ASP A 172 9.61 -5.36 -1.40
C ASP A 172 8.17 -5.23 -1.93
N GLY A 173 7.36 -4.38 -1.28
CA GLY A 173 6.03 -4.01 -1.76
C GLY A 173 4.92 -5.05 -1.50
N ARG A 174 5.09 -5.94 -0.51
CA ARG A 174 4.03 -6.86 -0.06
C ARG A 174 3.31 -6.33 1.18
N TYR A 175 2.04 -6.65 1.25
CA TYR A 175 1.13 -6.24 2.30
C TYR A 175 0.39 -7.45 2.86
N THR A 176 0.07 -7.40 4.13
CA THR A 176 -0.93 -8.30 4.73
C THR A 176 -2.28 -7.60 4.62
N SER A 177 -3.20 -8.22 3.86
CA SER A 177 -4.57 -7.78 3.68
C SER A 177 -5.47 -8.40 4.74
N TYR A 178 -6.30 -7.53 5.31
CA TYR A 178 -7.29 -7.85 6.32
C TYR A 178 -8.62 -7.24 5.91
N ARG A 179 -9.66 -8.08 5.77
CA ARG A 179 -11.01 -7.62 5.44
C ARG A 179 -11.95 -7.93 6.59
N SER A 180 -12.74 -6.95 7.02
CA SER A 180 -13.63 -7.07 8.17
C SER A 180 -14.63 -8.22 8.01
N ASN A 181 -15.15 -8.44 6.80
CA ASN A 181 -16.05 -9.55 6.49
C ASN A 181 -15.37 -10.92 6.63
N ILE A 182 -14.12 -11.06 6.20
CA ILE A 182 -13.34 -12.30 6.36
C ILE A 182 -13.03 -12.53 7.83
N ILE A 183 -12.62 -11.49 8.57
CA ILE A 183 -12.35 -11.57 10.00
C ILE A 183 -13.60 -12.00 10.79
N LYS A 184 -14.76 -11.41 10.48
CA LYS A 184 -16.03 -11.74 11.12
C LYS A 184 -16.48 -13.18 10.85
N ASN A 185 -16.28 -13.66 9.62
CA ASN A 185 -16.74 -14.98 9.20
C ASN A 185 -15.71 -16.10 9.42
N ASN A 186 -14.48 -15.77 9.83
CA ASN A 186 -13.45 -16.76 10.13
C ASN A 186 -13.76 -17.42 11.49
N PRO A 187 -13.91 -18.76 11.57
CA PRO A 187 -14.25 -19.46 12.82
C PRO A 187 -13.23 -19.31 13.95
N ASP A 188 -11.95 -19.13 13.61
CA ASP A 188 -10.88 -19.00 14.61
C ASP A 188 -10.96 -17.62 15.29
N VAL A 189 -11.32 -16.58 14.52
CA VAL A 189 -11.31 -15.18 14.95
C VAL A 189 -12.71 -14.70 15.34
N SER A 190 -13.67 -14.71 14.41
CA SER A 190 -15.08 -14.34 14.60
C SER A 190 -15.27 -12.98 15.29
N LEU A 191 -14.56 -11.95 14.80
CA LEU A 191 -14.61 -10.60 15.39
C LEU A 191 -15.44 -9.61 14.56
N SER A 192 -16.30 -8.90 15.27
CA SER A 192 -17.06 -7.73 14.81
C SER A 192 -16.41 -6.42 15.31
N ARG A 193 -17.00 -5.27 14.94
CA ARG A 193 -16.61 -3.96 15.50
C ARG A 193 -16.73 -3.91 17.03
N GLY A 194 -17.82 -4.45 17.58
CA GLY A 194 -18.01 -4.55 19.04
C GLY A 194 -16.95 -5.44 19.70
N GLY A 195 -16.60 -6.55 19.04
CA GLY A 195 -15.49 -7.42 19.47
C GLY A 195 -14.14 -6.70 19.50
N PHE A 196 -13.81 -5.91 18.47
CA PHE A 196 -12.58 -5.09 18.46
C PHE A 196 -12.56 -4.05 19.58
N LEU A 197 -13.69 -3.38 19.83
CA LEU A 197 -13.83 -2.44 20.95
C LEU A 197 -13.56 -3.13 22.29
N LEU A 198 -14.16 -4.31 22.53
CA LEU A 198 -13.93 -5.05 23.77
C LEU A 198 -12.46 -5.43 23.93
N ILE A 199 -11.80 -5.90 22.86
CA ILE A 199 -10.37 -6.22 22.92
C ILE A 199 -9.54 -4.96 23.25
N ALA A 200 -9.85 -3.80 22.66
CA ALA A 200 -9.17 -2.54 22.97
C ALA A 200 -9.32 -2.16 24.46
N LEU A 201 -10.53 -2.29 25.00
CA LEU A 201 -10.83 -1.97 26.40
C LEU A 201 -10.18 -2.96 27.38
N MET A 202 -10.05 -4.23 27.00
CA MET A 202 -9.53 -5.28 27.88
C MET A 202 -8.02 -5.50 27.78
N SER A 203 -7.48 -5.65 26.57
CA SER A 203 -6.04 -5.89 26.33
C SER A 203 -5.21 -4.59 26.33
N GLY A 204 -5.88 -3.45 26.30
CA GLY A 204 -5.28 -2.14 26.17
C GLY A 204 -5.08 -1.74 24.72
N GLY A 205 -5.35 -0.47 24.46
CA GLY A 205 -5.16 0.19 23.18
C GLY A 205 -4.47 1.52 23.39
N ASP A 206 -4.73 2.45 22.50
CA ASP A 206 -4.04 3.73 22.54
C ASP A 206 -4.58 4.68 23.62
N TYR A 207 -5.83 4.53 24.05
CA TYR A 207 -6.43 5.39 25.09
C TYR A 207 -6.42 4.77 26.49
N SER A 208 -6.21 3.45 26.60
CA SER A 208 -6.24 2.75 27.89
C SER A 208 -5.19 1.65 27.96
N LYS A 209 -4.68 1.38 29.17
CA LYS A 209 -3.77 0.25 29.40
C LYS A 209 -4.49 -1.11 29.45
N GLY A 210 -5.82 -1.10 29.41
CA GLY A 210 -6.65 -2.28 29.60
C GLY A 210 -6.66 -2.81 31.04
N VAL A 211 -7.23 -4.00 31.18
CA VAL A 211 -7.27 -4.76 32.43
C VAL A 211 -5.94 -5.49 32.62
N ARG A 212 -5.36 -5.38 33.81
CA ARG A 212 -4.10 -6.07 34.15
C ARG A 212 -4.25 -7.57 33.91
N ASP A 213 -3.20 -8.20 33.39
CA ASP A 213 -3.15 -9.65 33.11
C ASP A 213 -4.25 -10.17 32.14
N CYS A 214 -5.01 -9.30 31.49
CA CYS A 214 -5.94 -9.67 30.43
C CYS A 214 -5.20 -9.69 29.08
N GLY A 215 -4.80 -10.90 28.65
CA GLY A 215 -4.17 -11.08 27.35
C GLY A 215 -5.17 -11.17 26.19
N GLY A 216 -4.66 -10.95 24.97
CA GLY A 216 -5.44 -10.95 23.73
C GLY A 216 -6.31 -12.20 23.51
N ALA A 217 -5.82 -13.38 23.90
CA ALA A 217 -6.58 -14.64 23.78
C ALA A 217 -7.82 -14.67 24.69
N THR A 218 -7.74 -14.10 25.89
CA THR A 218 -8.88 -14.03 26.81
C THR A 218 -9.90 -13.01 26.34
N SER A 219 -9.46 -11.83 25.89
CA SER A 219 -10.37 -10.83 25.31
C SER A 219 -11.01 -11.32 24.01
N LEU A 220 -10.29 -12.08 23.18
CA LEU A 220 -10.85 -12.72 22.00
C LEU A 220 -11.96 -13.71 22.36
N GLY A 221 -11.71 -14.57 23.36
CA GLY A 221 -12.72 -15.52 23.83
C GLY A 221 -13.99 -14.81 24.32
N LEU A 222 -13.85 -13.75 25.11
CA LEU A 222 -15.00 -12.94 25.55
C LEU A 222 -15.71 -12.22 24.39
N ALA A 223 -14.95 -11.71 23.42
CA ALA A 223 -15.54 -11.13 22.22
C ALA A 223 -16.36 -12.16 21.42
N LYS A 224 -15.88 -13.41 21.32
CA LYS A 224 -16.60 -14.53 20.69
C LYS A 224 -17.86 -14.95 21.45
N CYS A 225 -17.92 -14.73 22.77
CA CYS A 225 -19.16 -14.89 23.54
C CYS A 225 -20.22 -13.83 23.22
N GLY A 226 -19.90 -12.80 22.43
CA GLY A 226 -20.83 -11.74 22.06
C GLY A 226 -20.86 -10.54 23.03
N PHE A 227 -20.03 -10.54 24.08
CA PHE A 227 -19.98 -9.44 25.05
C PHE A 227 -19.62 -8.10 24.43
N GLY A 228 -18.77 -8.10 23.40
CA GLY A 228 -18.40 -6.88 22.69
C GLY A 228 -19.55 -6.30 21.87
N ASP A 229 -20.35 -7.16 21.23
CA ASP A 229 -21.51 -6.75 20.45
C ASP A 229 -22.66 -6.25 21.34
N SER A 230 -22.92 -6.93 22.46
CA SER A 230 -23.92 -6.48 23.42
C SER A 230 -23.55 -5.13 24.03
N LEU A 231 -22.28 -4.94 24.40
CA LEU A 231 -21.75 -3.68 24.91
C LEU A 231 -21.89 -2.56 23.87
N PHE A 232 -21.46 -2.81 22.63
CA PHE A 232 -21.53 -1.82 21.56
C PHE A 232 -22.98 -1.40 21.26
N SER A 233 -23.89 -2.37 21.16
CA SER A 233 -25.33 -2.13 20.96
C SER A 233 -25.96 -1.34 22.10
N ALA A 234 -25.61 -1.66 23.35
CA ALA A 234 -26.11 -0.96 24.53
C ALA A 234 -25.74 0.53 24.51
N PHE A 235 -24.49 0.86 24.19
CA PHE A 235 -24.07 2.24 24.03
C PHE A 235 -24.85 2.97 22.90
N GLU A 236 -25.22 2.26 21.83
CA GLU A 236 -25.98 2.83 20.71
C GLU A 236 -27.45 3.08 20.98
N THR A 237 -28.07 2.24 21.80
CA THR A 237 -29.54 2.17 21.89
C THR A 237 -30.10 2.65 23.22
N LEU A 238 -29.34 2.52 24.32
CA LEU A 238 -29.83 2.82 25.66
C LEU A 238 -29.59 4.29 26.04
N ASN A 239 -30.47 4.82 26.90
CA ASN A 239 -30.24 6.09 27.60
C ASN A 239 -29.31 5.89 28.80
N ASP A 240 -28.87 6.97 29.44
CA ASP A 240 -27.87 6.92 30.51
C ASP A 240 -28.31 6.06 31.71
N ILE A 241 -29.60 6.09 32.09
CA ILE A 241 -30.13 5.34 33.24
C ILE A 241 -30.13 3.84 32.94
N ASP A 242 -30.69 3.47 31.79
CA ASP A 242 -30.77 2.06 31.36
C ASP A 242 -29.37 1.49 31.08
N LEU A 243 -28.44 2.35 30.64
CA LEU A 243 -27.06 1.99 30.39
C LEU A 243 -26.33 1.63 31.68
N GLU A 244 -26.48 2.41 32.77
CA GLU A 244 -25.86 2.08 34.06
C GLU A 244 -26.34 0.72 34.60
N GLU A 245 -27.65 0.46 34.48
CA GLU A 245 -28.23 -0.83 34.89
C GLU A 245 -27.73 -1.97 34.00
N PHE A 246 -27.69 -1.77 32.68
CA PHE A 246 -27.14 -2.73 31.74
C PHE A 246 -25.67 -3.04 32.04
N LEU A 247 -24.82 -2.02 32.22
CA LEU A 247 -23.39 -2.18 32.47
C LEU A 247 -23.15 -2.97 33.76
N SER A 248 -23.94 -2.71 34.80
CA SER A 248 -23.87 -3.45 36.07
C SER A 248 -24.16 -4.94 35.86
N ARG A 249 -25.22 -5.27 35.11
CA ARG A 249 -25.55 -6.67 34.78
C ARG A 249 -24.51 -7.31 33.86
N TRP A 250 -24.08 -6.60 32.82
CA TRP A 250 -23.09 -7.05 31.85
C TRP A 250 -21.73 -7.36 32.50
N ILE A 251 -21.27 -6.55 33.46
CA ILE A 251 -20.04 -6.82 34.20
C ILE A 251 -20.17 -8.13 34.99
N CYS A 252 -21.30 -8.36 35.67
CA CYS A 252 -21.55 -9.61 36.38
C CYS A 252 -21.50 -10.82 35.45
N GLU A 253 -22.10 -10.73 34.25
CA GLU A 253 -22.07 -11.79 33.25
C GLU A 253 -20.64 -12.09 32.76
N VAL A 254 -19.84 -11.05 32.49
CA VAL A 254 -18.43 -11.21 32.10
C VAL A 254 -17.62 -11.86 33.23
N ILE A 255 -17.83 -11.45 34.47
CA ILE A 255 -17.17 -12.04 35.65
C ILE A 255 -17.53 -13.52 35.79
N GLU A 256 -18.81 -13.87 35.64
CA GLU A 256 -19.28 -15.25 35.70
C GLU A 256 -18.74 -16.09 34.54
N GLU A 257 -18.66 -15.54 33.32
CA GLU A 257 -18.03 -16.25 32.20
C GLU A 257 -16.54 -16.49 32.45
N LEU A 258 -15.82 -15.52 33.01
CA LEU A 258 -14.41 -15.72 33.37
C LEU A 258 -14.23 -16.79 34.46
N ARG A 259 -15.18 -16.94 35.38
CA ARG A 259 -15.15 -17.97 36.42
C ARG A 259 -15.54 -19.35 35.91
N SER A 260 -16.60 -19.43 35.11
CA SER A 260 -17.23 -20.67 34.70
C SER A 260 -16.72 -21.20 33.36
N ASN A 261 -16.31 -20.32 32.44
CA ASN A 261 -16.07 -20.60 31.02
C ASN A 261 -17.25 -21.37 30.39
N SER A 262 -18.47 -20.91 30.63
CA SER A 262 -19.69 -21.63 30.27
C SER A 262 -19.88 -21.73 28.76
N HIS A 263 -19.43 -20.72 27.99
CA HIS A 263 -19.48 -20.73 26.53
C HIS A 263 -18.36 -21.57 25.91
N GLY A 264 -17.26 -21.81 26.65
CA GLY A 264 -16.15 -22.64 26.22
C GLY A 264 -15.16 -21.96 25.26
N PHE A 265 -15.29 -20.65 25.02
CA PHE A 265 -14.37 -19.91 24.14
C PHE A 265 -13.07 -19.47 24.83
N LEU A 266 -13.00 -19.51 26.17
CA LEU A 266 -11.76 -19.22 26.90
C LEU A 266 -10.88 -20.48 26.94
N SER A 267 -9.56 -20.28 26.89
CA SER A 267 -8.60 -21.40 27.01
C SER A 267 -8.63 -22.10 28.37
N SER A 268 -9.06 -21.38 29.41
CA SER A 268 -9.17 -21.87 30.80
C SER A 268 -9.99 -20.87 31.60
N LYS A 269 -10.57 -21.33 32.71
CA LYS A 269 -11.21 -20.47 33.72
C LYS A 269 -10.18 -19.46 34.26
N LYS A 270 -10.59 -18.20 34.42
CA LYS A 270 -9.74 -17.07 34.86
C LYS A 270 -10.31 -16.39 36.12
N PRO A 271 -10.46 -17.10 37.26
CA PRO A 271 -11.04 -16.53 38.47
C PRO A 271 -10.24 -15.35 39.05
N ARG A 272 -8.90 -15.34 38.89
CA ARG A 272 -8.05 -14.21 39.33
C ARG A 272 -8.34 -12.94 38.54
N LEU A 273 -8.55 -13.06 37.22
CA LEU A 273 -8.90 -11.93 36.37
C LEU A 273 -10.30 -11.41 36.71
N ALA A 274 -11.24 -12.32 36.98
CA ALA A 274 -12.60 -11.97 37.40
C ALA A 274 -12.64 -11.12 38.68
N LEU A 275 -11.65 -11.24 39.57
CA LEU A 275 -11.54 -10.39 40.78
C LEU A 275 -11.00 -8.98 40.49
N GLN A 276 -10.33 -8.79 39.35
CA GLN A 276 -9.74 -7.51 38.96
C GLN A 276 -10.70 -6.66 38.11
N ILE A 277 -11.74 -7.26 37.55
CA ILE A 277 -12.76 -6.57 36.78
C ILE A 277 -13.69 -5.82 37.74
N CYS A 278 -13.65 -4.49 37.67
CA CYS A 278 -14.59 -3.57 38.33
C CYS A 278 -15.17 -2.58 37.30
N SER A 279 -16.07 -1.67 37.70
CA SER A 279 -16.61 -0.64 36.81
C SER A 279 -15.53 0.26 36.18
N ASP A 280 -14.36 0.38 36.80
CA ASP A 280 -13.35 1.40 36.46
C ASP A 280 -12.64 1.16 35.12
N PHE A 281 -12.69 -0.05 34.54
CA PHE A 281 -12.07 -0.28 33.23
C PHE A 281 -12.97 0.16 32.06
N LEU A 282 -14.28 0.33 32.28
CA LEU A 282 -15.24 0.83 31.30
C LEU A 282 -15.45 2.33 31.44
N GLN A 283 -14.37 3.10 31.29
CA GLN A 283 -14.47 4.56 31.33
C GLN A 283 -15.24 5.05 30.10
N LEU A 284 -16.40 5.67 30.31
CA LEU A 284 -17.26 6.15 29.21
C LEU A 284 -16.52 7.10 28.27
N ASP A 285 -15.63 7.95 28.81
CA ASP A 285 -14.81 8.86 28.01
C ASP A 285 -13.94 8.10 27.00
N ILE A 286 -13.31 6.99 27.43
CA ILE A 286 -12.48 6.14 26.58
C ILE A 286 -13.32 5.43 25.53
N VAL A 287 -14.49 4.91 25.91
CA VAL A 287 -15.42 4.28 24.97
C VAL A 287 -15.87 5.28 23.90
N ASN A 288 -16.15 6.53 24.31
CA ASN A 288 -16.58 7.59 23.41
C ASN A 288 -15.48 8.01 22.43
N LEU A 289 -14.19 7.96 22.81
CA LEU A 289 -13.08 8.19 21.87
C LEU A 289 -13.11 7.20 20.70
N TYR A 290 -13.40 5.92 20.95
CA TYR A 290 -13.52 4.90 19.91
C TYR A 290 -14.85 4.96 19.13
N ARG A 291 -15.95 5.24 19.83
CA ARG A 291 -17.30 5.17 19.28
C ARG A 291 -17.68 6.43 18.50
N LYS A 292 -17.35 7.60 19.03
CA LYS A 292 -17.65 8.92 18.49
C LYS A 292 -16.34 9.70 18.27
N PRO A 293 -15.44 9.20 17.40
CA PRO A 293 -14.23 9.91 17.09
C PRO A 293 -14.55 11.24 16.39
N ILE A 294 -13.64 12.19 16.49
CA ILE A 294 -13.73 13.46 15.78
C ILE A 294 -13.36 13.20 14.32
N ILE A 295 -14.37 13.18 13.46
CA ILE A 295 -14.30 12.88 12.02
C ILE A 295 -15.06 13.94 11.22
N SER A 296 -14.79 14.04 9.93
CA SER A 296 -15.47 15.00 9.06
C SER A 296 -16.96 14.69 8.97
N SER A 297 -17.79 15.73 8.85
CA SER A 297 -19.20 15.53 8.46
C SER A 297 -19.26 15.00 7.03
N ILE A 298 -20.18 14.08 6.76
CA ILE A 298 -20.35 13.48 5.42
C ILE A 298 -20.59 14.57 4.37
N ASP A 299 -21.32 15.64 4.72
CA ASP A 299 -21.62 16.76 3.81
C ASP A 299 -20.39 17.64 3.51
N SER A 300 -19.40 17.64 4.41
CA SER A 300 -18.15 18.41 4.23
C SER A 300 -17.09 17.65 3.43
N LEU A 301 -17.29 16.34 3.21
CA LEU A 301 -16.35 15.52 2.47
C LEU A 301 -16.35 15.89 0.98
N PRO A 302 -15.23 15.70 0.28
CA PRO A 302 -15.16 15.96 -1.15
C PRO A 302 -16.20 15.12 -1.90
N GLY A 303 -16.84 15.68 -2.92
CA GLY A 303 -17.81 14.97 -3.75
C GLY A 303 -17.25 13.71 -4.41
N ASP A 304 -18.13 12.89 -4.98
CA ASP A 304 -17.69 11.68 -5.67
C ASP A 304 -16.87 12.01 -6.92
N GLY A 305 -15.81 11.23 -7.17
CA GLY A 305 -14.91 11.45 -8.30
C GLY A 305 -13.86 12.55 -8.09
N VAL A 306 -13.74 13.15 -6.89
CA VAL A 306 -12.68 14.15 -6.60
C VAL A 306 -11.28 13.53 -6.69
N TRP A 307 -11.13 12.26 -6.31
CA TRP A 307 -9.87 11.54 -6.40
C TRP A 307 -9.80 10.78 -7.70
N PHE A 308 -9.10 11.38 -8.68
CA PHE A 308 -8.92 10.85 -10.03
C PHE A 308 -7.44 10.73 -10.38
N SER A 309 -7.11 9.95 -11.41
CA SER A 309 -5.73 9.82 -11.85
C SER A 309 -5.20 11.16 -12.38
N ARG A 310 -4.17 11.71 -11.72
CA ARG A 310 -3.40 12.86 -12.19
C ARG A 310 -1.97 12.46 -12.55
N GLU A 311 -1.40 13.20 -13.48
CA GLU A 311 -0.02 13.10 -13.91
C GLU A 311 0.93 13.78 -12.91
N PRO A 312 2.11 13.19 -12.63
CA PRO A 312 3.12 13.81 -11.78
C PRO A 312 3.77 15.01 -12.46
N SER A 313 4.02 16.08 -11.69
CA SER A 313 4.80 17.24 -12.13
C SER A 313 6.29 16.97 -12.00
N ILE A 314 6.93 16.60 -13.11
CA ILE A 314 8.36 16.27 -13.15
C ILE A 314 9.22 17.46 -12.72
N GLU A 315 8.85 18.68 -13.12
CA GLU A 315 9.55 19.91 -12.73
C GLU A 315 9.60 20.09 -11.21
N LYS A 316 8.43 20.03 -10.53
CA LYS A 316 8.34 20.18 -9.08
C LYS A 316 9.05 19.05 -8.34
N ILE A 317 8.94 17.81 -8.84
CA ILE A 317 9.68 16.67 -8.29
C ILE A 317 11.20 16.90 -8.39
N GLY A 318 11.67 17.38 -9.54
CA GLY A 318 13.08 17.72 -9.76
C GLY A 318 13.56 18.82 -8.80
N GLN A 319 12.79 19.90 -8.66
CA GLN A 319 13.05 20.98 -7.70
C GLN A 319 13.18 20.45 -6.27
N PHE A 320 12.23 19.62 -5.83
CA PHE A 320 12.27 19.00 -4.51
C PHE A 320 13.50 18.11 -4.31
N CYS A 321 13.89 17.32 -5.32
CA CYS A 321 15.07 16.46 -5.23
C CYS A 321 16.37 17.26 -5.06
N VAL A 322 16.50 18.40 -5.75
CA VAL A 322 17.66 19.29 -5.63
C VAL A 322 17.68 19.96 -4.26
N GLN A 323 16.55 20.50 -3.80
CA GLN A 323 16.43 21.27 -2.57
C GLN A 323 16.49 20.40 -1.31
N SER A 324 15.75 19.30 -1.30
CA SER A 324 15.51 18.49 -0.10
C SER A 324 16.33 17.22 -0.05
N LEU A 325 16.71 16.61 -1.20
CA LEU A 325 17.42 15.32 -1.25
C LEU A 325 18.91 15.42 -1.57
N GLY A 326 19.42 16.64 -1.81
CA GLY A 326 20.84 16.88 -2.09
C GLY A 326 21.29 16.48 -3.51
N TRP A 327 20.38 16.26 -4.45
CA TRP A 327 20.72 15.87 -5.82
C TRP A 327 21.09 17.08 -6.68
N ARG A 328 22.20 17.74 -6.35
CA ARG A 328 22.57 19.08 -6.86
C ARG A 328 23.10 19.10 -8.30
N THR A 329 23.63 18.00 -8.81
CA THR A 329 24.17 17.89 -10.18
C THR A 329 23.18 17.19 -11.12
N LEU A 330 23.09 17.61 -12.39
CA LEU A 330 22.20 16.97 -13.37
C LEU A 330 22.45 15.48 -13.54
N ASP A 331 23.71 15.04 -13.53
CA ASP A 331 24.03 13.63 -13.74
C ASP A 331 23.43 12.76 -12.64
N VAL A 332 23.65 13.17 -11.38
CA VAL A 332 23.08 12.49 -10.21
C VAL A 332 21.56 12.55 -10.21
N LEU A 333 20.97 13.71 -10.49
CA LEU A 333 19.51 13.89 -10.55
C LEU A 333 18.90 12.99 -11.63
N SER A 334 19.40 13.08 -12.86
CA SER A 334 18.90 12.33 -14.01
C SER A 334 19.04 10.83 -13.79
N GLN A 335 20.21 10.37 -13.32
CA GLN A 335 20.44 8.95 -13.05
C GLN A 335 19.52 8.42 -11.95
N ASN A 336 19.31 9.18 -10.88
CA ASN A 336 18.41 8.77 -9.81
C ASN A 336 16.95 8.73 -10.26
N LEU A 337 16.48 9.76 -11.00
CA LEU A 337 15.12 9.79 -11.53
C LEU A 337 14.88 8.67 -12.55
N ILE A 338 15.85 8.36 -13.40
CA ILE A 338 15.77 7.26 -14.36
C ILE A 338 15.60 5.91 -13.67
N ASN A 339 16.37 5.67 -12.62
CA ASN A 339 16.33 4.39 -11.92
C ASN A 339 15.08 4.22 -11.04
N THR A 340 14.36 5.31 -10.71
CA THR A 340 13.32 5.25 -9.67
C THR A 340 11.96 5.78 -10.08
N LEU A 341 11.90 6.90 -10.81
CA LEU A 341 10.67 7.62 -11.11
C LEU A 341 10.04 7.19 -12.44
N TRP A 342 10.83 7.12 -13.54
CA TRP A 342 10.27 7.04 -14.89
C TRP A 342 9.44 5.80 -15.19
N GLU A 343 9.77 4.67 -14.57
CA GLU A 343 8.95 3.46 -14.68
C GLU A 343 7.53 3.72 -14.17
N GLY A 344 7.38 4.39 -13.03
CA GLY A 344 6.09 4.73 -12.45
C GLY A 344 5.34 5.80 -13.26
N VAL A 345 6.04 6.83 -13.74
CA VAL A 345 5.45 7.87 -14.60
C VAL A 345 4.86 7.25 -15.87
N PHE A 346 5.60 6.34 -16.51
CA PHE A 346 5.12 5.64 -17.69
C PHE A 346 3.92 4.72 -17.40
N LEU A 347 3.93 4.02 -16.26
CA LEU A 347 2.76 3.22 -15.86
C LEU A 347 1.53 4.09 -15.60
N ARG A 348 1.69 5.26 -14.98
CA ARG A 348 0.61 6.23 -14.77
C ARG A 348 0.06 6.76 -16.10
N LEU A 349 0.93 7.05 -17.06
CA LEU A 349 0.56 7.41 -18.42
C LEU A 349 -0.30 6.32 -19.07
N LEU A 350 0.08 5.05 -18.94
CA LEU A 350 -0.67 3.94 -19.54
C LEU A 350 -2.06 3.73 -18.90
N VAL A 351 -2.16 3.91 -17.59
CA VAL A 351 -3.42 3.75 -16.84
C VAL A 351 -4.38 4.93 -17.08
N SER A 352 -3.88 6.08 -17.53
CA SER A 352 -4.72 7.23 -17.87
C SER A 352 -5.71 6.88 -18.99
N THR A 353 -6.98 7.25 -18.80
CA THR A 353 -8.06 7.03 -19.78
C THR A 353 -7.83 7.80 -21.08
N ALA A 354 -7.13 8.93 -21.00
CA ALA A 354 -6.76 9.80 -22.13
C ALA A 354 -5.49 9.32 -22.88
N SER A 355 -4.85 8.24 -22.43
CA SER A 355 -3.67 7.71 -23.12
C SER A 355 -4.01 7.31 -24.55
N THR A 356 -3.09 7.48 -25.48
CA THR A 356 -3.23 7.00 -26.86
C THR A 356 -1.89 6.46 -27.32
N TYR A 357 -1.92 5.52 -28.25
CA TYR A 357 -0.71 5.01 -28.87
C TYR A 357 -0.81 5.23 -30.38
N ASN A 358 0.13 6.01 -30.93
CA ASN A 358 0.25 6.22 -32.36
C ASN A 358 1.21 5.17 -32.93
N SER A 359 0.72 4.28 -33.79
CA SER A 359 1.52 3.20 -34.37
C SER A 359 2.56 3.67 -35.40
N GLU A 360 2.29 4.77 -36.11
CA GLU A 360 3.19 5.33 -37.12
C GLU A 360 4.38 6.01 -36.46
N MET A 361 4.10 6.86 -35.47
CA MET A 361 5.12 7.60 -34.72
C MET A 361 5.76 6.75 -33.61
N LYS A 362 5.16 5.60 -33.29
CA LYS A 362 5.54 4.72 -32.18
C LYS A 362 5.55 5.45 -30.83
N THR A 363 4.62 6.38 -30.63
CA THR A 363 4.57 7.23 -29.44
C THR A 363 3.36 6.90 -28.58
N PHE A 364 3.57 6.88 -27.27
CA PHE A 364 2.50 6.95 -26.27
C PHE A 364 2.30 8.40 -25.87
N SER A 365 1.07 8.90 -25.97
CA SER A 365 0.76 10.29 -25.65
C SER A 365 -0.53 10.44 -24.85
N ASN A 366 -0.56 11.38 -23.91
CA ASN A 366 -1.76 11.97 -23.32
C ASN A 366 -1.65 13.50 -23.44
N GLU A 367 -2.49 14.24 -22.70
CA GLU A 367 -2.47 15.71 -22.70
C GLU A 367 -1.15 16.32 -22.17
N VAL A 368 -0.39 15.56 -21.37
CA VAL A 368 0.76 16.09 -20.61
C VAL A 368 2.10 15.53 -21.09
N PHE A 369 2.15 14.26 -21.48
CA PHE A 369 3.36 13.51 -21.80
C PHE A 369 3.29 12.91 -23.20
N CYS A 370 4.45 12.88 -23.86
CA CYS A 370 4.69 12.14 -25.09
C CYS A 370 5.98 11.31 -24.94
N VAL A 371 5.86 9.99 -25.10
CA VAL A 371 6.94 9.03 -24.86
C VAL A 371 7.13 8.14 -26.07
N ASP A 372 8.34 8.18 -26.63
CA ASP A 372 8.71 7.37 -27.79
C ASP A 372 9.01 5.93 -27.36
N ALA A 373 8.25 4.97 -27.91
CA ALA A 373 8.51 3.56 -27.77
C ALA A 373 9.48 3.09 -28.88
N GLN A 374 10.72 2.82 -28.51
CA GLN A 374 11.73 2.29 -29.43
C GLN A 374 11.42 0.84 -29.83
N LYS A 375 10.88 0.04 -28.90
CA LYS A 375 10.60 -1.38 -29.12
C LYS A 375 9.53 -1.92 -28.19
N ILE A 376 8.56 -2.65 -28.74
CA ILE A 376 7.54 -3.39 -27.99
C ILE A 376 7.65 -4.89 -28.32
N GLN A 377 7.81 -5.73 -27.29
CA GLN A 377 7.88 -7.18 -27.42
C GLN A 377 6.91 -7.87 -26.47
N PHE A 378 6.10 -8.80 -26.95
CA PHE A 378 5.24 -9.63 -26.12
C PHE A 378 5.92 -10.95 -25.76
N LYS A 379 5.85 -11.36 -24.50
CA LYS A 379 6.34 -12.66 -24.03
C LYS A 379 5.36 -13.31 -23.06
N ARG A 380 5.21 -14.62 -23.17
CA ARG A 380 4.52 -15.45 -22.16
C ARG A 380 5.53 -15.88 -21.09
N ARG A 381 5.28 -15.59 -19.81
CA ARG A 381 6.16 -16.03 -18.72
C ARG A 381 5.61 -17.32 -18.10
N ALA A 382 6.43 -18.38 -18.04
CA ALA A 382 5.99 -19.72 -17.60
C ALA A 382 5.44 -19.82 -16.15
N ARG A 383 5.63 -18.80 -15.30
CA ARG A 383 5.19 -18.80 -13.88
C ARG A 383 3.95 -17.95 -13.59
N ARG A 384 3.43 -17.18 -14.55
CA ARG A 384 2.26 -16.32 -14.40
C ARG A 384 1.38 -16.54 -15.64
N SER A 385 0.10 -16.84 -15.47
CA SER A 385 -0.84 -17.22 -16.55
C SER A 385 -1.08 -16.14 -17.61
N GLU A 386 -0.52 -14.94 -17.44
CA GLU A 386 -0.80 -13.76 -18.27
C GLU A 386 0.28 -13.46 -19.32
N HIS A 387 -0.11 -12.73 -20.36
CA HIS A 387 0.79 -12.19 -21.37
C HIS A 387 1.47 -10.92 -20.84
N TRP A 388 2.78 -10.79 -21.04
CA TRP A 388 3.57 -9.64 -20.61
C TRP A 388 4.14 -8.89 -21.80
N ALA A 389 4.18 -7.57 -21.72
CA ALA A 389 4.85 -6.70 -22.68
C ALA A 389 6.18 -6.20 -22.10
N ARG A 390 7.21 -6.16 -22.95
CA ARG A 390 8.47 -5.46 -22.70
C ARG A 390 8.52 -4.25 -23.61
N ILE A 391 8.57 -3.06 -23.02
CA ILE A 391 8.62 -1.79 -23.75
C ILE A 391 9.97 -1.15 -23.49
N SER A 392 10.67 -0.78 -24.56
CA SER A 392 11.90 0.03 -24.51
C SER A 392 11.52 1.46 -24.88
N ILE A 393 11.66 2.39 -23.95
CA ILE A 393 11.32 3.80 -24.13
C ILE A 393 12.58 4.66 -24.19
N ASN A 394 12.54 5.72 -24.99
CA ASN A 394 13.56 6.75 -24.98
C ASN A 394 13.24 7.75 -23.86
N THR A 395 14.16 7.94 -22.90
CA THR A 395 13.96 8.88 -21.79
C THR A 395 14.25 10.33 -22.18
N ALA A 396 14.80 10.60 -23.36
CA ALA A 396 15.11 11.96 -23.82
C ALA A 396 13.87 12.86 -23.91
N SER A 397 12.72 12.34 -24.36
CA SER A 397 11.47 13.11 -24.41
C SER A 397 10.92 13.43 -23.02
N LEU A 398 11.21 12.58 -22.03
CA LEU A 398 10.82 12.76 -20.63
C LEU A 398 11.74 13.75 -19.91
N LEU A 399 13.05 13.75 -20.20
CA LEU A 399 14.01 14.71 -19.64
C LEU A 399 13.84 16.13 -20.19
N LEU A 400 13.34 16.29 -21.42
CA LEU A 400 13.00 17.61 -21.99
C LEU A 400 11.91 18.35 -21.18
N SER A 401 11.11 17.64 -20.38
CA SER A 401 10.12 18.24 -19.47
C SER A 401 10.72 18.87 -18.21
N LEU A 402 11.99 18.59 -17.88
CA LEU A 402 12.74 19.26 -16.80
C LEU A 402 13.28 20.59 -17.31
N ASN A 403 12.41 21.59 -17.53
CA ASN A 403 12.86 22.93 -17.90
C ASN A 403 13.31 23.71 -16.65
N MET A 404 14.40 23.26 -16.03
CA MET A 404 14.98 23.88 -14.85
C MET A 404 15.94 24.98 -15.31
N GLY A 405 15.51 26.24 -15.18
CA GLY A 405 16.12 27.44 -15.75
C GLY A 405 17.51 27.86 -15.23
N ASN A 406 18.45 26.94 -15.02
CA ASN A 406 19.88 27.26 -14.84
C ASN A 406 20.82 26.06 -14.99
N ILE A 407 20.42 25.00 -15.68
CA ILE A 407 21.28 23.83 -15.82
C ILE A 407 21.56 23.53 -17.29
N GLN A 408 22.85 23.62 -17.66
CA GLN A 408 23.33 23.52 -19.03
C GLN A 408 22.89 22.19 -19.66
N LYS A 409 22.36 22.27 -20.89
CA LYS A 409 22.05 21.12 -21.74
C LYS A 409 23.26 20.18 -21.78
N ILE A 410 23.08 18.94 -21.34
CA ILE A 410 24.04 17.88 -21.60
C ILE A 410 23.78 17.33 -23.00
N GLU A 411 24.81 17.36 -23.84
CA GLU A 411 24.82 16.68 -25.13
C GLU A 411 24.86 15.15 -24.92
N ASN A 412 23.92 14.45 -25.55
CA ASN A 412 24.03 13.05 -26.01
C ASN A 412 24.42 11.96 -24.99
N GLN A 413 23.57 11.70 -24.00
CA GLN A 413 23.42 10.33 -23.46
C GLN A 413 21.95 9.90 -23.47
N TYR A 414 21.53 9.27 -24.57
CA TYR A 414 20.21 8.67 -24.71
C TYR A 414 20.13 7.38 -23.88
N LEU A 415 19.40 7.41 -22.76
CA LEU A 415 19.21 6.23 -21.91
C LEU A 415 17.90 5.53 -22.26
N THR A 416 18.01 4.31 -22.81
CA THR A 416 16.84 3.45 -23.08
C THR A 416 16.39 2.77 -21.79
N LEU A 417 15.17 3.08 -21.34
CA LEU A 417 14.57 2.44 -20.18
C LEU A 417 13.70 1.26 -20.63
N LYS A 418 13.82 0.11 -19.96
CA LYS A 418 13.15 -1.15 -20.36
C LYS A 418 12.16 -1.58 -19.28
N ILE A 419 10.88 -1.46 -19.56
CA ILE A 419 9.80 -1.74 -18.61
C ILE A 419 9.13 -3.07 -18.96
N TRP A 420 8.76 -3.81 -17.92
CA TRP A 420 7.91 -4.99 -18.02
C TRP A 420 6.56 -4.71 -17.40
N LEU A 421 5.49 -4.92 -18.15
CA LEU A 421 4.12 -4.76 -17.67
C LEU A 421 3.20 -5.86 -18.19
N PRO A 422 2.12 -6.20 -17.46
CA PRO A 422 1.06 -7.07 -17.97
C PRO A 422 0.47 -6.46 -19.24
N SER A 423 0.20 -7.27 -20.28
CA SER A 423 -0.33 -6.76 -21.54
C SER A 423 -1.71 -6.11 -21.39
N SER A 424 -2.43 -6.38 -20.31
CA SER A 424 -3.71 -5.74 -19.96
C SER A 424 -3.60 -4.24 -19.71
N TYR A 425 -2.41 -3.73 -19.38
CA TYR A 425 -2.18 -2.30 -19.10
C TYR A 425 -2.03 -1.48 -20.39
N LEU A 426 -2.01 -2.13 -21.56
CA LEU A 426 -1.84 -1.43 -22.83
C LEU A 426 -3.17 -0.84 -23.35
N PRO A 427 -3.16 0.38 -23.89
CA PRO A 427 -4.32 1.10 -24.45
C PRO A 427 -5.20 0.29 -25.40
N THR A 428 -4.61 -0.66 -26.13
CA THR A 428 -5.27 -1.49 -27.14
C THR A 428 -4.61 -2.86 -27.24
N THR A 429 -5.41 -3.91 -27.42
CA THR A 429 -4.94 -5.27 -27.75
C THR A 429 -4.31 -5.37 -29.14
N SER A 430 -4.41 -4.32 -29.96
CA SER A 430 -3.93 -4.22 -31.34
C SER A 430 -2.55 -3.57 -31.50
N ILE A 431 -1.81 -3.31 -30.41
CA ILE A 431 -0.40 -2.87 -30.51
C ILE A 431 0.43 -4.02 -31.11
N LEU A 432 0.84 -3.87 -32.37
CA LEU A 432 1.71 -4.82 -33.05
C LEU A 432 3.14 -4.72 -32.51
N PRO A 433 3.85 -5.85 -32.30
CA PRO A 433 5.25 -5.82 -31.92
C PRO A 433 6.09 -5.09 -33.00
N HIS A 434 7.03 -4.26 -32.55
CA HIS A 434 7.97 -3.59 -33.47
C HIS A 434 8.97 -4.62 -33.98
N SER A 435 8.66 -5.20 -35.14
CA SER A 435 9.40 -6.26 -35.82
C SER A 435 9.54 -7.56 -35.02
N THR A 436 8.83 -8.59 -35.47
CA THR A 436 9.36 -9.95 -35.45
C THR A 436 10.49 -9.99 -36.49
N LYS A 437 11.69 -10.47 -36.12
CA LYS A 437 12.52 -11.10 -37.15
C LYS A 437 11.64 -12.16 -37.80
N PRO A 438 11.62 -12.32 -39.13
CA PRO A 438 10.86 -13.40 -39.74
C PRO A 438 11.29 -14.68 -39.04
N SER A 439 10.32 -15.41 -38.49
CA SER A 439 10.59 -16.78 -38.09
C SER A 439 11.11 -17.49 -39.34
N ASN A 440 12.13 -18.33 -39.17
CA ASN A 440 12.65 -19.19 -40.24
C ASN A 440 11.61 -20.23 -40.76
N ALA A 441 10.31 -19.96 -40.61
CA ALA A 441 9.21 -20.76 -41.13
C ALA A 441 8.83 -20.38 -42.57
N GLN A 442 9.33 -19.27 -43.13
CA GLN A 442 9.10 -18.90 -44.54
C GLN A 442 10.22 -19.34 -45.49
N ALA A 443 11.27 -20.02 -45.01
CA ALA A 443 12.34 -20.57 -45.85
C ALA A 443 12.13 -22.06 -46.24
N LEU A 444 11.01 -22.68 -45.86
CA LEU A 444 10.72 -24.11 -46.12
C LEU A 444 9.58 -24.35 -47.11
N ILE A 445 9.07 -23.31 -47.78
CA ILE A 445 8.06 -23.47 -48.86
C ILE A 445 8.72 -23.55 -50.25
N SER A 446 10.03 -23.33 -50.35
CA SER A 446 10.80 -23.46 -51.60
C SER A 446 11.75 -24.65 -51.60
N SER A 447 11.25 -25.84 -51.29
CA SER A 447 11.86 -27.10 -51.72
C SER A 447 10.82 -28.20 -51.60
N GLY A 448 10.15 -28.51 -52.70
CA GLY A 448 9.29 -29.68 -52.78
C GLY A 448 10.13 -30.93 -52.60
N GLN A 449 9.79 -31.76 -51.60
CA GLN A 449 10.07 -33.19 -51.61
C GLN A 449 9.13 -33.91 -50.63
N HIS A 450 8.44 -34.88 -51.22
CA HIS A 450 7.66 -36.00 -50.72
C HIS A 450 7.28 -36.11 -49.23
N ILE A 451 5.96 -36.28 -49.06
CA ILE A 451 5.26 -36.81 -47.90
C ILE A 451 5.72 -38.24 -47.64
N GLU A 452 6.29 -38.51 -46.47
CA GLU A 452 6.25 -39.84 -45.84
C GLU A 452 5.85 -39.76 -44.37
N SER A 453 5.08 -40.77 -44.01
CA SER A 453 4.28 -41.08 -42.83
C SER A 453 4.84 -40.71 -41.44
N TYR A 454 3.91 -40.24 -40.61
CA TYR A 454 3.97 -40.13 -39.16
C TYR A 454 4.08 -41.53 -38.50
N ASN A 455 5.04 -41.74 -37.61
CA ASN A 455 5.10 -42.91 -36.73
C ASN A 455 5.40 -42.44 -35.28
N PRO A 456 4.49 -42.64 -34.30
CA PRO A 456 4.65 -42.14 -32.94
C PRO A 456 5.13 -43.26 -32.01
N GLN A 457 6.41 -43.27 -31.63
CA GLN A 457 6.91 -43.99 -30.44
C GLN A 457 8.38 -43.66 -30.17
N ALA A 458 8.67 -43.01 -29.05
CA ALA A 458 9.82 -43.33 -28.16
C ALA A 458 9.95 -42.30 -27.03
N THR A 459 9.76 -42.81 -25.82
CA THR A 459 10.00 -42.20 -24.51
C THR A 459 11.50 -42.16 -24.16
N SER A 460 11.83 -41.18 -23.29
CA SER A 460 12.91 -41.17 -22.27
C SER A 460 14.38 -41.30 -22.68
N HIS A 461 15.22 -40.30 -22.37
CA HIS A 461 16.15 -40.38 -21.22
C HIS A 461 16.92 -39.05 -21.01
N ALA A 462 17.26 -38.81 -19.74
CA ALA A 462 17.85 -37.62 -19.15
C ALA A 462 19.30 -37.30 -19.57
N LEU A 463 19.72 -36.04 -19.44
CA LEU A 463 20.97 -35.71 -18.73
C LEU A 463 21.10 -34.22 -18.35
N ARG A 464 21.22 -34.01 -17.03
CA ARG A 464 21.67 -32.79 -16.34
C ARG A 464 23.00 -32.28 -16.91
N LYS A 465 23.08 -30.99 -17.24
CA LYS A 465 24.30 -30.19 -17.01
C LYS A 465 23.94 -28.80 -16.49
N ARG A 466 24.21 -28.58 -15.20
CA ARG A 466 24.34 -27.24 -14.59
C ARG A 466 25.56 -26.57 -15.22
N LYS A 467 25.40 -25.42 -15.87
CA LYS A 467 26.52 -24.49 -16.13
C LYS A 467 26.42 -23.33 -15.14
N ARG A 468 27.40 -23.27 -14.24
CA ARG A 468 27.80 -22.08 -13.49
C ARG A 468 28.18 -21.01 -14.50
N ALA A 469 27.72 -19.78 -14.29
CA ALA A 469 28.22 -18.62 -15.01
C ALA A 469 29.60 -18.28 -14.43
N THR A 470 30.65 -18.51 -15.22
CA THR A 470 31.96 -17.90 -15.04
C THR A 470 31.90 -16.48 -15.61
N VAL A 471 32.36 -15.51 -14.81
CA VAL A 471 32.59 -14.13 -15.23
C VAL A 471 34.01 -14.08 -15.79
N GLU A 472 34.15 -13.90 -17.10
CA GLU A 472 35.42 -13.49 -17.71
C GLU A 472 35.48 -11.96 -17.69
N ILE A 473 36.46 -11.45 -16.96
CA ILE A 473 36.86 -10.03 -16.96
C ILE A 473 37.87 -9.88 -18.09
N ILE A 474 37.53 -9.09 -19.11
CA ILE A 474 38.47 -8.66 -20.14
C ILE A 474 39.08 -7.33 -19.65
N ASN A 475 40.37 -7.35 -19.32
CA ASN A 475 41.18 -6.15 -19.06
C ASN A 475 41.38 -5.35 -20.36
N PRO A 476 41.32 -4.00 -20.33
CA PRO A 476 41.85 -3.19 -21.40
C PRO A 476 43.37 -3.01 -21.25
N GLU A 477 44.04 -3.04 -22.39
CA GLU A 477 45.50 -2.98 -22.58
C GLU A 477 46.13 -1.70 -22.05
N VAL A 478 47.37 -1.89 -21.58
CA VAL A 478 48.32 -0.90 -21.07
C VAL A 478 48.90 -0.11 -22.25
N ILE A 479 48.87 1.22 -22.17
CA ILE A 479 49.68 2.10 -23.01
C ILE A 479 51.01 2.33 -22.26
N GLU A 480 52.09 1.76 -22.79
CA GLU A 480 53.46 2.01 -22.34
C GLU A 480 53.91 3.43 -22.73
N ILE A 481 54.51 4.12 -21.76
CA ILE A 481 55.35 5.30 -21.99
C ILE A 481 56.78 4.82 -21.79
N SER A 482 57.60 4.90 -22.84
CA SER A 482 59.04 4.65 -22.80
C SER A 482 59.80 5.89 -22.33
N ASP A 483 60.91 5.64 -21.64
CA ASP A 483 61.85 6.54 -20.93
C ASP A 483 62.11 7.94 -21.52
#